data_AF-A0AAD8YMZ1-F1
#
_entry.id   AF-A0AAD8YMZ1-F1
#
_cell.length_a   1.000
_cell.length_b   1.000
_cell.length_c   1.000
_cell.angle_alpha   90.00
_cell.angle_beta   90.00
_cell.angle_gamma   90.00
#
_symmetry.space_group_name_H-M   'P 1'
#
loop_
_entity.id
_entity.type
_entity.pdbx_description
1 polymer ?
#
loop_
_entity_poly.entity_id
_entity_poly.type
_entity_poly.pdbx_seq_one_letter_code
_entity_poly.pdbx_strand_id
1 'polypeptide(L)'
;MSDNAADDASISSGGGEETKDGKRKERLEQNRISARESRKRKKNMIEELQRTVITLSRENKELNERNDTLRRELVEIGTNNPGVVNIQALMSCTGSTSDAAATAAATAAALPEGIPSGNTSGGAATGGNTNGADNNAAAAPSANPQAAQNQQQVQNAIQQQQQALMQQMFAMNPALMGGMMGMSGMMGGMGLQQPQPQQSDQQQQQQQQAPAPANPPK
;
A
#
# COMPACT_ATOMS: atom_id res chain seq x y z
N MET A 1 -61.88 11.15 20.44
CA MET A 1 -62.24 10.19 21.51
C MET A 1 -61.56 8.89 21.17
N SER A 2 -60.56 8.38 21.88
CA SER A 2 -59.87 8.86 23.06
C SER A 2 -58.50 8.19 23.08
N ASP A 3 -57.54 8.92 23.62
CA ASP A 3 -56.18 8.54 23.95
C ASP A 3 -56.11 7.14 24.55
N ASN A 4 -55.16 6.31 24.10
CA ASN A 4 -54.76 5.17 24.92
C ASN A 4 -53.31 4.72 24.68
N ALA A 5 -52.56 4.79 25.78
CA ALA A 5 -51.35 4.06 26.11
C ALA A 5 -50.06 4.39 25.33
N ALA A 6 -49.59 5.62 25.53
CA ALA A 6 -48.16 5.95 25.54
C ALA A 6 -47.54 5.58 26.91
N ASP A 7 -47.71 4.33 27.33
CA ASP A 7 -47.15 3.79 28.58
C ASP A 7 -46.41 2.50 28.24
N ASP A 8 -45.08 2.60 28.09
CA ASP A 8 -44.09 1.67 28.65
C ASP A 8 -42.69 1.93 28.03
N ALA A 9 -42.20 3.16 28.16
CA ALA A 9 -40.76 3.44 28.06
C ALA A 9 -40.17 3.53 29.47
N SER A 10 -40.58 2.59 30.32
CA SER A 10 -40.07 2.39 31.67
C SER A 10 -38.59 2.02 31.61
N ILE A 11 -37.76 3.04 31.80
CA ILE A 11 -36.53 3.06 32.61
C ILE A 11 -35.98 1.64 32.93
N SER A 12 -35.20 1.09 31.99
CA SER A 12 -34.15 0.12 32.31
C SER A 12 -32.79 0.81 32.23
N SER A 13 -32.62 1.85 33.05
CA SER A 13 -31.38 2.64 33.17
C SER A 13 -30.48 2.15 34.31
N GLY A 14 -30.70 0.93 34.83
CA GLY A 14 -29.93 0.35 35.94
C GLY A 14 -29.09 -0.88 35.61
N GLY A 15 -29.35 -1.57 34.48
CA GLY A 15 -28.59 -2.75 34.02
C GLY A 15 -27.67 -2.50 32.81
N GLY A 16 -27.53 -1.23 32.40
CA GLY A 16 -26.85 -0.82 31.17
C GLY A 16 -25.34 -0.62 31.29
N GLU A 17 -24.78 -0.46 32.49
CA GLU A 17 -23.33 -0.22 32.68
C GLU A 17 -22.53 -1.52 32.63
N GLU A 18 -22.93 -2.58 33.34
CA GLU A 18 -22.22 -3.87 33.29
C GLU A 18 -22.18 -4.47 31.87
N THR A 19 -23.23 -4.24 31.07
CA THR A 19 -23.27 -4.69 29.68
C THR A 19 -22.43 -3.82 28.74
N LYS A 20 -22.27 -2.52 29.02
CA LYS A 20 -21.38 -1.62 28.27
C LYS A 20 -19.91 -1.91 28.58
N ASP A 21 -19.58 -2.14 29.84
CA ASP A 21 -18.23 -2.50 30.26
C ASP A 21 -17.81 -3.87 29.75
N GLY A 22 -18.73 -4.85 29.75
CA GLY A 22 -18.52 -6.16 29.11
C GLY A 22 -18.20 -6.03 27.62
N LYS A 23 -19.00 -5.26 26.87
CA LYS A 23 -18.76 -4.98 25.44
C LYS A 23 -17.44 -4.26 25.19
N ARG A 24 -17.07 -3.30 26.05
CA ARG A 24 -15.79 -2.59 25.93
C ARG A 24 -14.61 -3.54 26.16
N LYS A 25 -14.70 -4.39 27.19
CA LYS A 25 -13.68 -5.40 27.50
C LYS A 25 -13.50 -6.40 26.34
N GLU A 26 -14.60 -6.86 25.75
CA GLU A 26 -14.56 -7.73 24.57
C GLU A 26 -13.87 -7.06 23.37
N ARG A 27 -14.21 -5.80 23.06
CA ARG A 27 -13.56 -5.04 21.99
C ARG A 27 -12.06 -4.88 22.20
N LEU A 28 -11.64 -4.63 23.44
CA LEU A 28 -10.22 -4.49 23.78
C LEU A 28 -9.48 -5.82 23.61
N GLU A 29 -10.08 -6.94 24.00
CA GLU A 29 -9.45 -8.25 23.80
C GLU A 29 -9.39 -8.64 22.32
N GLN A 30 -10.45 -8.37 21.55
CA GLN A 30 -10.42 -8.56 20.09
C GLN A 30 -9.36 -7.70 19.43
N ASN A 31 -9.25 -6.43 19.80
CA ASN A 31 -8.19 -5.55 19.28
C ASN A 31 -6.80 -6.07 19.63
N ARG A 32 -6.61 -6.58 20.86
CA ARG A 32 -5.36 -7.20 21.30
C ARG A 32 -5.01 -8.43 20.47
N ILE A 33 -5.99 -9.29 20.18
CA ILE A 33 -5.81 -10.47 19.33
C ILE A 33 -5.46 -10.06 17.90
N SER A 34 -6.25 -9.18 17.27
CA SER A 34 -6.02 -8.71 15.90
C SER A 34 -4.67 -8.02 15.75
N ALA A 35 -4.25 -7.22 16.73
CA ALA A 35 -2.95 -6.56 16.72
C ALA A 35 -1.80 -7.57 16.78
N ARG A 36 -1.89 -8.60 17.65
CA ARG A 36 -0.91 -9.69 17.71
C ARG A 36 -0.84 -10.46 16.39
N GLU A 37 -2.00 -10.80 15.81
CA GLU A 37 -2.07 -11.52 14.55
C GLU A 37 -1.51 -10.70 13.39
N SER A 38 -1.81 -9.40 13.32
CA SER A 38 -1.24 -8.48 12.33
C SER A 38 0.29 -8.43 12.42
N ARG A 39 0.83 -8.29 13.64
CA ARG A 39 2.28 -8.34 13.87
C ARG A 39 2.88 -9.68 13.44
N LYS A 40 2.21 -10.79 13.75
CA LYS A 40 2.63 -12.14 13.35
C LYS A 40 2.66 -12.28 11.82
N ARG A 41 1.60 -11.85 11.12
CA ARG A 41 1.52 -11.86 9.65
C ARG A 41 2.62 -11.03 9.01
N LYS A 42 2.84 -9.80 9.50
CA LYS A 42 3.92 -8.93 9.02
C LYS A 42 5.30 -9.56 9.24
N LYS A 43 5.53 -10.16 10.42
CA LYS A 43 6.77 -10.89 10.71
C LYS A 43 6.98 -12.05 9.73
N ASN A 44 5.96 -12.90 9.53
CA ASN A 44 6.05 -14.01 8.59
C ASN A 44 6.35 -13.55 7.16
N MET A 45 5.70 -12.48 6.69
CA MET A 45 5.94 -11.91 5.36
C MET A 45 7.38 -11.41 5.21
N ILE A 46 7.93 -10.74 6.22
CA ILE A 46 9.34 -10.30 6.22
C ILE A 46 10.28 -11.50 6.16
N GLU A 47 10.05 -12.52 6.99
CA GLU A 47 10.87 -13.74 6.98
C GLU A 47 10.82 -14.47 5.63
N GLU A 48 9.65 -14.54 5.00
CA GLU A 48 9.47 -15.13 3.68
C GLU A 48 10.20 -14.34 2.60
N LEU A 49 10.06 -13.01 2.59
CA LEU A 49 10.80 -12.13 1.67
C LEU A 49 12.32 -12.28 1.84
N GLN A 50 12.80 -12.36 3.08
CA GLN A 50 14.22 -12.59 3.37
C GLN A 50 14.70 -13.93 2.80
N ARG A 51 13.92 -15.01 2.98
CA ARG A 51 14.24 -16.32 2.39
C ARG A 51 14.31 -16.24 0.85
N THR A 52 13.34 -15.59 0.21
CA THR A 52 13.31 -15.42 -1.24
C THR A 52 14.50 -14.62 -1.75
N VAL A 53 14.87 -13.52 -1.09
CA VAL A 53 16.05 -12.73 -1.48
C VAL A 53 17.33 -13.56 -1.38
N ILE A 54 17.50 -14.34 -0.31
CA ILE A 54 18.67 -15.23 -0.16
C ILE A 54 18.72 -16.26 -1.29
N THR A 55 17.61 -16.93 -1.58
CA THR A 55 17.52 -17.93 -2.65
C THR A 55 17.85 -17.32 -4.00
N LEU A 56 17.17 -16.23 -4.38
CA LEU A 56 17.40 -15.58 -5.68
C LEU A 56 18.82 -15.03 -5.82
N SER A 57 19.40 -14.51 -4.74
CA SER A 57 20.79 -14.01 -4.77
C SER A 57 21.79 -15.15 -5.00
N ARG A 58 21.55 -16.32 -4.39
CA ARG A 58 22.37 -17.52 -4.61
C ARG A 58 22.24 -18.03 -6.04
N GLU A 59 21.00 -18.15 -6.55
CA GLU A 59 20.74 -18.59 -7.93
C GLU A 59 21.35 -17.63 -8.96
N ASN A 60 21.22 -16.32 -8.74
CA ASN A 60 21.81 -15.31 -9.62
C ASN A 60 23.34 -15.44 -9.67
N LYS A 61 23.99 -15.62 -8.51
CA LYS A 61 25.43 -15.87 -8.43
C LYS A 61 25.84 -17.12 -9.22
N GLU A 62 25.13 -18.22 -9.05
CA GLU A 62 25.41 -19.48 -9.76
C GLU A 62 25.23 -19.33 -11.28
N LEU A 63 24.19 -18.60 -11.73
CA LEU A 63 23.98 -18.31 -13.15
C LEU A 63 25.08 -17.42 -13.73
N ASN A 64 25.59 -16.46 -12.96
CA ASN A 64 26.72 -15.63 -13.39
C ASN A 64 27.99 -16.46 -13.51
N GLU A 65 28.28 -17.34 -12.54
CA GLU A 65 29.44 -18.24 -12.58
C GLU A 65 29.40 -19.19 -13.81
N ARG A 66 28.20 -19.73 -14.12
CA ARG A 66 28.00 -20.56 -15.32
C ARG A 66 28.19 -19.75 -16.61
N ASN A 67 27.63 -18.54 -16.69
CA ASN A 67 27.83 -17.65 -17.85
C ASN A 67 29.30 -17.29 -18.04
N ASP A 68 30.02 -16.97 -16.96
CA ASP A 68 31.44 -16.65 -17.02
C ASP A 68 32.27 -17.86 -17.49
N THR A 69 31.89 -19.07 -17.07
CA THR A 69 32.54 -20.31 -17.53
C THR A 69 32.32 -20.51 -19.03
N LEU A 70 31.08 -20.43 -19.52
CA LEU A 70 30.76 -20.55 -20.94
C LEU A 70 31.44 -19.46 -21.79
N ARG A 71 31.55 -18.25 -21.25
CA ARG A 71 32.27 -17.15 -21.92
C ARG A 71 33.76 -17.47 -22.07
N ARG A 72 34.41 -18.03 -21.04
CA ARG A 72 35.81 -18.49 -21.13
C ARG A 72 35.97 -19.59 -22.17
N GLU A 73 35.08 -20.58 -22.18
CA GLU A 73 35.08 -21.66 -23.18
C GLU A 73 34.90 -21.13 -24.60
N LEU A 74 33.99 -20.17 -24.81
CA LEU A 74 33.79 -19.54 -26.12
C LEU A 74 35.02 -18.75 -26.59
N VAL A 75 35.71 -18.06 -25.68
CA VAL A 75 36.97 -17.38 -25.98
C VAL A 75 38.05 -18.39 -26.37
N GLU A 76 38.21 -19.47 -25.61
CA GLU A 76 39.17 -20.53 -25.90
C GLU A 76 38.91 -21.17 -27.29
N ILE A 77 37.66 -21.55 -27.57
CA ILE A 77 37.26 -22.08 -28.89
C ILE A 77 37.51 -21.05 -30.00
N GLY A 78 37.21 -19.78 -29.76
CA GLY A 78 37.43 -18.68 -30.71
C GLY A 78 38.92 -18.48 -31.03
N THR A 79 39.80 -18.64 -30.04
CA THR A 79 41.26 -18.58 -30.26
C THR A 79 41.78 -19.77 -31.06
N ASN A 80 41.18 -20.95 -30.89
CA ASN A 80 41.54 -22.16 -31.64
C ASN A 80 40.96 -22.19 -33.07
N ASN A 81 39.89 -21.43 -33.32
CA ASN A 81 39.15 -21.43 -34.59
C ASN A 81 38.87 -19.99 -35.08
N PRO A 82 39.89 -19.27 -35.57
CA PRO A 82 39.70 -17.92 -36.08
C PRO A 82 38.75 -17.94 -37.29
N GLY A 83 37.56 -17.35 -37.14
CA GLY A 83 36.52 -17.27 -38.19
C GLY A 83 35.18 -17.93 -37.84
N VAL A 84 35.11 -18.77 -36.81
CA VAL A 84 33.85 -19.42 -36.39
C VAL A 84 33.10 -18.57 -35.35
N VAL A 85 33.82 -17.85 -34.49
CA VAL A 85 33.23 -17.09 -33.38
C VAL A 85 33.68 -15.63 -33.45
N ASN A 86 32.72 -14.70 -33.47
CA ASN A 86 33.02 -13.27 -33.45
C ASN A 86 33.33 -12.80 -32.01
N ILE A 87 34.60 -12.89 -31.62
CA ILE A 87 35.08 -12.60 -30.25
C ILE A 87 34.73 -11.17 -29.79
N GLN A 88 34.67 -10.20 -30.71
CA GLN A 88 34.35 -8.80 -30.38
C GLN A 88 32.94 -8.62 -29.80
N ALA A 89 31.97 -9.39 -30.27
CA ALA A 89 30.60 -9.36 -29.75
C ALA A 89 30.53 -9.94 -28.33
N LEU A 90 31.31 -10.98 -28.05
CA LEU A 90 31.37 -11.66 -26.75
C LEU A 90 32.03 -10.81 -25.66
N MET A 91 33.07 -10.04 -25.99
CA MET A 91 33.74 -9.16 -25.02
C MET A 91 32.94 -7.88 -24.73
N SER A 92 32.13 -7.41 -25.67
CA SER A 92 31.36 -6.16 -25.51
C SER A 92 30.13 -6.30 -24.59
N CYS A 93 29.61 -7.51 -24.38
CA CYS A 93 28.46 -7.74 -23.50
C CYS A 93 28.85 -8.05 -22.03
N THR A 94 30.15 -7.99 -21.70
CA THR A 94 30.68 -8.24 -20.36
C THR A 94 30.65 -7.00 -19.45
N GLY A 95 30.48 -5.79 -20.00
CA GLY A 95 30.68 -4.54 -19.24
C GLY A 95 29.46 -3.95 -18.53
N SER A 96 28.23 -4.43 -18.81
CA SER A 96 27.04 -3.63 -18.47
C SER A 96 26.22 -4.11 -17.26
N THR A 97 26.51 -5.26 -16.66
CA THR A 97 25.63 -5.85 -15.63
C THR A 97 26.24 -6.00 -14.24
N SER A 98 27.56 -5.83 -14.09
CA SER A 98 28.26 -6.11 -12.82
C SER A 98 28.13 -4.99 -11.77
N ASP A 99 28.07 -3.72 -12.18
CA ASP A 99 28.02 -2.59 -11.25
C ASP A 99 26.61 -2.31 -10.71
N ALA A 100 25.55 -2.68 -11.44
CA ALA A 100 24.19 -2.50 -10.98
C ALA A 100 23.84 -3.45 -9.82
N ALA A 101 24.39 -4.66 -9.80
CA ALA A 101 24.18 -5.64 -8.73
C ALA A 101 24.98 -5.32 -7.46
N ALA A 102 26.21 -4.82 -7.60
CA ALA A 102 27.05 -4.42 -6.45
C ALA A 102 26.49 -3.18 -5.73
N THR A 103 25.90 -2.23 -6.47
CA THR A 103 25.32 -1.02 -5.88
C THR A 103 24.05 -1.33 -5.07
N ALA A 104 23.24 -2.31 -5.49
CA ALA A 104 22.06 -2.77 -4.77
C ALA A 104 22.41 -3.54 -3.46
N ALA A 105 23.52 -4.28 -3.44
CA ALA A 105 24.00 -4.95 -2.23
C ALA A 105 24.61 -3.96 -1.20
N ALA A 106 25.28 -2.89 -1.67
CA ALA A 106 25.84 -1.86 -0.81
C ALA A 106 24.76 -0.95 -0.17
N THR A 107 23.61 -0.75 -0.83
CA THR A 107 22.50 0.03 -0.24
C THR A 107 21.66 -0.76 0.78
N ALA A 108 21.75 -2.10 0.78
CA ALA A 108 21.13 -2.93 1.82
C ALA A 108 21.95 -2.98 3.12
N ALA A 109 23.26 -2.71 3.06
CA ALA A 109 24.18 -2.74 4.21
C ALA A 109 24.34 -1.37 4.91
N ALA A 110 23.85 -0.28 4.31
CA ALA A 110 23.93 1.08 4.85
C ALA A 110 22.56 1.62 5.30
N LEU A 111 21.74 0.78 5.93
CA LEU A 111 20.57 1.26 6.67
C LEU A 111 21.06 1.81 8.02
N PRO A 112 20.89 3.13 8.30
CA PRO A 112 21.21 3.67 9.61
C PRO A 112 20.29 3.02 10.66
N GLU A 113 20.90 2.33 11.63
CA GLU A 113 20.30 1.98 12.90
C GLU A 113 19.83 3.26 13.60
N GLY A 114 18.57 3.65 13.39
CA GLY A 114 18.08 4.86 14.03
C GLY A 114 16.80 5.43 13.43
N ILE A 115 15.80 4.60 13.16
CA ILE A 115 14.44 5.13 13.07
C ILE A 115 13.89 5.15 14.49
N PRO A 116 13.72 6.33 15.12
CA PRO A 116 13.11 6.41 16.44
C PRO A 116 11.71 5.81 16.34
N SER A 117 11.42 4.92 17.29
CA SER A 117 10.11 4.34 17.56
C SER A 117 9.13 5.48 17.89
N GLY A 118 8.61 6.12 16.83
CA GLY A 118 7.63 7.19 16.86
C GLY A 118 6.25 6.61 17.14
N ASN A 119 6.03 6.38 18.42
CA ASN A 119 4.72 6.36 19.06
C ASN A 119 3.89 7.59 18.66
N THR A 120 2.78 7.39 17.94
CA THR A 120 1.67 8.37 17.90
C THR A 120 0.32 7.67 17.72
N SER A 121 -0.36 7.52 18.85
CA SER A 121 -1.76 7.90 19.09
C SER A 121 -2.88 7.38 18.17
N GLY A 122 -3.67 6.46 18.71
CA GLY A 122 -5.11 6.34 18.47
C GLY A 122 -5.81 6.25 19.82
N GLY A 123 -6.11 7.40 20.43
CA GLY A 123 -6.83 7.53 21.69
C GLY A 123 -8.33 7.68 21.51
N ALA A 124 -9.11 7.03 22.39
CA ALA A 124 -10.43 7.45 22.90
C ALA A 124 -10.87 6.44 23.98
N ALA A 125 -11.42 6.75 25.14
CA ALA A 125 -11.54 7.95 25.95
C ALA A 125 -12.00 7.47 27.37
N THR A 126 -11.77 8.34 28.36
CA THR A 126 -12.56 8.49 29.61
C THR A 126 -12.17 7.68 30.86
N GLY A 127 -11.60 8.41 31.85
CA GLY A 127 -11.96 8.30 33.27
C GLY A 127 -10.86 7.89 34.26
N GLY A 128 -10.31 8.83 35.05
CA GLY A 128 -9.66 8.52 36.34
C GLY A 128 -8.55 9.47 36.84
N ASN A 129 -8.92 10.38 37.74
CA ASN A 129 -8.15 11.04 38.84
C ASN A 129 -6.90 10.28 39.36
N THR A 130 -5.85 10.84 40.00
CA THR A 130 -5.45 12.18 40.50
C THR A 130 -4.00 12.08 41.03
N ASN A 131 -3.31 13.22 41.03
CA ASN A 131 -2.22 13.65 41.93
C ASN A 131 -0.83 12.98 41.82
N GLY A 132 0.14 13.78 41.38
CA GLY A 132 1.57 13.53 41.50
C GLY A 132 2.35 14.62 40.79
N ALA A 133 2.64 15.70 41.52
CA ALA A 133 3.41 16.83 41.04
C ALA A 133 4.87 16.44 40.86
N ASP A 134 5.40 16.57 39.64
CA ASP A 134 6.83 16.74 39.40
C ASP A 134 7.04 17.67 38.21
N ASN A 135 7.70 18.79 38.51
CA ASN A 135 8.10 19.81 37.57
C ASN A 135 9.17 19.26 36.62
N ASN A 136 8.80 18.97 35.38
CA ASN A 136 9.77 18.90 34.30
C ASN A 136 9.15 19.52 33.05
N ALA A 137 9.56 20.76 32.74
CA ALA A 137 9.16 21.50 31.56
C ALA A 137 9.79 20.87 30.30
N ALA A 138 9.24 19.72 29.90
CA ALA A 138 9.48 19.13 28.60
C ALA A 138 8.63 19.89 27.58
N ALA A 139 9.32 20.54 26.64
CA ALA A 139 8.71 21.24 25.52
C ALA A 139 7.65 20.38 24.83
N ALA A 140 6.47 20.96 24.64
CA ALA A 140 5.36 20.34 23.94
C ALA A 140 5.81 19.86 22.55
N PRO A 141 5.52 18.61 22.15
CA PRO A 141 5.78 18.16 20.79
C PRO A 141 4.88 18.96 19.84
N SER A 142 5.49 19.88 19.09
CA SER A 142 4.84 20.58 17.98
C SER A 142 4.31 19.52 17.00
N ALA A 143 2.99 19.32 17.00
CA ALA A 143 2.31 18.38 16.13
C ALA A 143 2.54 18.81 14.68
N ASN A 144 3.39 18.08 13.98
CA ASN A 144 3.76 18.37 12.59
C ASN A 144 2.56 18.06 11.67
N PRO A 145 1.82 19.06 11.16
CA PRO A 145 0.56 18.84 10.42
C PRO A 145 0.76 18.13 9.07
N GLN A 146 2.01 17.98 8.64
CA GLN A 146 2.38 17.42 7.35
C GLN A 146 2.21 15.88 7.27
N ALA A 147 2.24 15.18 8.42
CA ALA A 147 2.03 13.73 8.45
C ALA A 147 0.55 13.34 8.21
N ALA A 148 -0.40 14.20 8.59
CA ALA A 148 -1.83 13.94 8.42
C ALA A 148 -2.27 14.04 6.94
N GLN A 149 -1.68 14.98 6.18
CA GLN A 149 -1.98 15.11 4.74
C GLN A 149 -1.58 13.87 3.94
N ASN A 150 -0.43 13.28 4.26
CA ASN A 150 0.09 12.15 3.48
C ASN A 150 -0.79 10.90 3.61
N GLN A 151 -1.40 10.69 4.78
CA GLN A 151 -2.28 9.54 4.99
C GLN A 151 -3.61 9.64 4.23
N GLN A 152 -4.14 10.86 4.05
CA GLN A 152 -5.36 11.10 3.28
C GLN A 152 -5.13 10.93 1.77
N GLN A 153 -3.94 11.28 1.29
CA GLN A 153 -3.56 11.11 -0.12
C GLN A 153 -3.46 9.63 -0.52
N VAL A 154 -2.92 8.78 0.37
CA VAL A 154 -2.83 7.33 0.14
C VAL A 154 -4.22 6.68 0.10
N GLN A 155 -5.16 7.10 0.95
CA GLN A 155 -6.53 6.59 0.92
C GLN A 155 -7.24 6.93 -0.39
N ASN A 156 -7.07 8.15 -0.90
CA ASN A 156 -7.65 8.57 -2.18
C ASN A 156 -7.06 7.77 -3.36
N ALA A 157 -5.75 7.50 -3.36
CA ALA A 157 -5.11 6.72 -4.41
C ALA A 157 -5.62 5.26 -4.46
N ILE A 158 -5.82 4.65 -3.29
CA ILE A 158 -6.36 3.28 -3.19
C ILE A 158 -7.81 3.23 -3.69
N GLN A 159 -8.63 4.25 -3.39
CA GLN A 159 -10.01 4.29 -3.85
C GLN A 159 -10.10 4.49 -5.37
N GLN A 160 -9.22 5.31 -5.94
CA GLN A 160 -9.14 5.52 -7.38
C GLN A 160 -8.69 4.25 -8.13
N GLN A 161 -7.72 3.51 -7.59
CA GLN A 161 -7.28 2.25 -8.17
C GLN A 161 -8.41 1.20 -8.18
N GLN A 162 -9.23 1.14 -7.13
CA GLN A 162 -10.38 0.23 -7.08
C GLN A 162 -11.44 0.58 -8.14
N GLN A 163 -11.71 1.87 -8.36
CA GLN A 163 -12.63 2.31 -9.42
C GLN A 163 -12.10 2.01 -10.82
N ALA A 164 -10.79 2.19 -11.05
CA ALA A 164 -10.15 1.87 -12.34
C ALA A 164 -10.23 0.37 -12.65
N LEU A 165 -10.00 -0.49 -11.65
CA LEU A 165 -10.13 -1.94 -11.82
C LEU A 165 -11.57 -2.34 -12.17
N MET A 166 -12.56 -1.70 -11.52
CA MET A 166 -13.97 -1.97 -11.78
C MET A 166 -14.38 -1.52 -13.19
N GLN A 167 -13.88 -0.37 -13.67
CA GLN A 167 -14.07 0.07 -15.05
C GLN A 167 -13.41 -0.87 -16.06
N GLN A 168 -12.20 -1.38 -15.78
CA GLN A 168 -11.52 -2.33 -16.66
C GLN A 168 -12.31 -3.65 -16.76
N MET A 169 -12.90 -4.11 -15.65
CA MET A 169 -13.74 -5.30 -15.64
C MET A 169 -15.04 -5.09 -16.44
N PHE A 170 -15.62 -3.89 -16.40
CA PHE A 170 -16.80 -3.54 -17.21
C PHE A 170 -16.45 -3.40 -18.70
N ALA A 171 -15.26 -2.89 -19.03
CA ALA A 171 -14.80 -2.71 -20.40
C ALA A 171 -14.31 -4.00 -21.07
N MET A 172 -13.91 -5.03 -20.31
CA MET A 172 -13.46 -6.31 -20.85
C MET A 172 -14.59 -7.28 -21.23
N ASN A 173 -15.86 -6.94 -21.00
CA ASN A 173 -16.97 -7.86 -21.29
C ASN A 173 -18.04 -7.42 -22.33
N PRO A 174 -17.74 -6.67 -23.41
CA PRO A 174 -18.73 -6.38 -24.44
C PRO A 174 -18.94 -7.53 -25.44
N ALA A 175 -18.03 -8.52 -25.49
CA ALA A 175 -18.02 -9.53 -26.56
C ALA A 175 -18.85 -10.80 -26.26
N LEU A 176 -19.33 -11.02 -25.03
CA LEU A 176 -20.05 -12.26 -24.66
C LEU A 176 -21.58 -12.11 -24.50
N MET A 177 -22.15 -10.91 -24.63
CA MET A 177 -23.60 -10.70 -24.61
C MET A 177 -24.20 -10.16 -25.92
N GLY A 178 -23.39 -9.95 -26.95
CA GLY A 178 -23.86 -9.52 -28.29
C GLY A 178 -24.34 -10.65 -29.21
N GLY A 179 -24.21 -11.92 -28.81
CA GLY A 179 -24.46 -13.08 -29.67
C GLY A 179 -25.84 -13.73 -29.59
N MET A 180 -26.80 -13.18 -28.83
CA MET A 180 -28.05 -13.92 -28.50
C MET A 180 -29.34 -13.10 -28.58
N MET A 181 -29.44 -12.13 -29.51
CA MET A 181 -30.71 -11.43 -29.82
C MET A 181 -31.04 -11.42 -31.31
N GLY A 182 -30.97 -12.59 -31.92
CA GLY A 182 -31.54 -12.87 -33.24
C GLY A 182 -32.88 -13.59 -33.15
N MET A 183 -33.89 -13.01 -32.52
CA MET A 183 -35.28 -13.42 -32.73
C MET A 183 -36.27 -12.27 -32.45
N SER A 184 -36.77 -11.73 -33.55
CA SER A 184 -38.19 -11.47 -33.77
C SER A 184 -38.94 -10.57 -32.76
N GLY A 185 -39.13 -9.31 -33.18
CA GLY A 185 -40.48 -8.77 -33.27
C GLY A 185 -41.00 -7.88 -32.14
N MET A 186 -41.20 -6.61 -32.52
CA MET A 186 -42.25 -5.68 -32.06
C MET A 186 -42.06 -4.96 -30.72
N MET A 187 -42.48 -3.69 -30.77
CA MET A 187 -42.50 -2.66 -29.71
C MET A 187 -41.12 -2.04 -29.45
N GLY A 188 -40.87 -0.80 -29.84
CA GLY A 188 -41.71 0.36 -29.59
C GLY A 188 -40.88 1.27 -28.69
N GLY A 189 -40.58 2.46 -29.18
CA GLY A 189 -39.42 3.24 -28.76
C GLY A 189 -39.36 3.62 -27.29
N MET A 190 -38.13 3.82 -26.82
CA MET A 190 -37.79 4.84 -25.84
C MET A 190 -36.28 5.11 -25.97
N GLY A 191 -35.95 6.26 -26.54
CA GLY A 191 -34.59 6.76 -26.61
C GLY A 191 -34.10 7.06 -25.19
N LEU A 192 -33.27 6.18 -24.65
CA LEU A 192 -32.49 6.44 -23.46
C LEU A 192 -31.12 6.94 -23.89
N GLN A 193 -30.99 8.26 -23.85
CA GLN A 193 -29.74 8.98 -24.07
C GLN A 193 -28.75 8.59 -22.97
N GLN A 194 -27.69 7.91 -23.38
CA GLN A 194 -26.61 7.45 -22.52
C GLN A 194 -25.80 8.66 -22.02
N PRO A 195 -25.68 8.90 -20.70
CA PRO A 195 -24.87 10.00 -20.19
C PRO A 195 -23.38 9.66 -20.35
N GLN A 196 -22.66 10.48 -21.10
CA GLN A 196 -21.19 10.44 -21.17
C GLN A 196 -20.60 10.90 -19.83
N PRO A 197 -19.61 10.18 -19.26
CA PRO A 197 -18.92 10.64 -18.06
C PRO A 197 -17.96 11.79 -18.40
N GLN A 198 -18.24 12.97 -17.86
CA GLN A 198 -17.35 14.14 -17.85
C GLN A 198 -16.10 13.84 -17.01
N GLN A 199 -14.94 13.70 -17.66
CA GLN A 199 -13.64 13.48 -17.01
C GLN A 199 -12.75 14.73 -16.95
N SER A 200 -13.20 15.91 -17.40
CA SER A 200 -12.30 17.05 -17.62
C SER A 200 -12.01 17.94 -16.39
N ASP A 201 -12.85 17.94 -15.35
CA ASP A 201 -12.78 19.03 -14.36
C ASP A 201 -11.85 18.76 -13.16
N GLN A 202 -11.41 17.52 -12.94
CA GLN A 202 -10.63 17.19 -11.74
C GLN A 202 -9.12 17.46 -11.89
N GLN A 203 -8.60 17.63 -13.11
CA GLN A 203 -7.18 17.95 -13.32
C GLN A 203 -6.84 19.44 -13.13
N GLN A 204 -7.82 20.34 -13.25
CA GLN A 204 -7.54 21.78 -13.20
C GLN A 204 -7.42 22.34 -11.76
N GLN A 205 -7.85 21.59 -10.74
CA GLN A 205 -7.80 22.05 -9.35
C GLN A 205 -6.48 21.72 -8.63
N GLN A 206 -5.66 20.79 -9.14
CA GLN A 206 -4.36 20.47 -8.52
C GLN A 206 -3.23 21.45 -8.89
N GLN A 207 -3.41 22.33 -9.88
CA GLN A 207 -2.36 23.27 -10.28
C GLN A 207 -2.34 24.59 -9.49
N GLN A 208 -3.27 24.81 -8.55
CA GLN A 208 -3.36 26.08 -7.80
C GLN A 208 -2.79 26.03 -6.37
N GLN A 209 -2.23 24.91 -5.90
CA GLN A 209 -1.56 24.87 -4.60
C GLN A 209 -0.04 24.87 -4.75
N ALA A 210 0.52 26.00 -5.16
CA ALA A 210 1.94 26.30 -4.98
C ALA A 210 2.13 26.93 -3.58
N PRO A 211 2.97 26.36 -2.69
CA PRO A 211 3.29 26.96 -1.41
C PRO A 211 4.16 28.20 -1.58
N ALA A 212 3.82 29.28 -0.87
CA ALA A 212 4.53 30.56 -0.93
C ALA A 212 6.00 30.46 -0.46
N PRO A 213 6.94 31.22 -1.06
CA PRO A 213 8.34 31.20 -0.65
C PRO A 213 8.52 31.84 0.74
N ALA A 214 9.16 31.11 1.65
CA ALA A 214 9.52 31.58 2.99
C ALA A 214 10.61 32.67 2.92
N ASN A 215 10.38 33.78 3.63
CA ASN A 215 11.33 34.90 3.74
C ASN A 215 12.63 34.48 4.45
N PRO A 216 13.80 34.99 4.01
CA PRO A 216 15.06 34.76 4.71
C PRO A 216 15.16 35.63 5.99
N PRO A 217 15.74 35.10 7.08
CA PRO A 217 16.03 35.88 8.28
C PRO A 217 17.23 36.83 8.08
N LYS A 218 17.19 37.97 8.78
CA LYS A 218 18.26 38.97 8.87
C LYS A 218 19.39 38.53 9.79
#